data_AF-A0A8T4SR16-F1
#
_entry.id   AF-A0A8T4SR16-F1
#
_cell.length_a   1.000
_cell.length_b   1.000
_cell.length_c   1.000
_cell.angle_alpha   90.00
_cell.angle_beta   90.00
_cell.angle_gamma   90.00
#
_symmetry.space_group_name_H-M   'P 1'
#
loop_
_entity.id
_entity.type
_entity.pdbx_description
1 polymer ?
#
loop_
_entity_poly.entity_id
_entity_poly.type
_entity_poly.pdbx_seq_one_letter_code
_entity_poly.pdbx_strand_id
1 'polypeptide(L)'
;MKKIIVWLILGILMVNFVSAKTIEEDLPVRKNIEVPGYNITLLVIGDDEKSIVACINNQIHIIDKNQRREIENLKVEPIRIYENYAKLKITYACEDCVCNESCSNNICLGITNNEQENETIEEDQQDIKETINSGASTTTISIILFFVVLVLLIILLVKKKR
;
A
#
# COMPACT_ATOMS: atom_id res chain seq x y z
N MET A 1 -28.84 28.15 13.65
CA MET A 1 -27.43 28.01 14.08
C MET A 1 -27.05 26.60 14.53
N LYS A 2 -27.82 25.91 15.41
CA LYS A 2 -27.46 24.57 15.92
C LYS A 2 -27.32 23.47 14.85
N LYS A 3 -28.13 23.53 13.78
CA LYS A 3 -28.02 22.59 12.64
C LYS A 3 -26.74 22.80 11.83
N ILE A 4 -26.28 24.04 11.70
CA ILE A 4 -25.08 24.39 10.92
C ILE A 4 -23.84 23.77 11.57
N ILE A 5 -23.73 23.81 12.90
CA ILE A 5 -22.61 23.20 13.63
C ILE A 5 -22.56 21.68 13.43
N VAL A 6 -23.72 21.00 13.45
CA VAL A 6 -23.79 19.54 13.21
C VAL A 6 -23.36 19.20 11.79
N TRP A 7 -23.83 19.97 10.79
CA TRP A 7 -23.40 19.79 9.40
C TRP A 7 -21.91 20.07 9.19
N LEU A 8 -21.34 21.02 9.93
CA LEU A 8 -19.92 21.36 9.86
C LEU A 8 -19.05 20.24 10.45
N ILE A 9 -19.44 19.65 11.58
CA ILE A 9 -18.75 18.49 12.17
C ILE A 9 -18.86 17.25 11.27
N LEU A 10 -20.04 16.99 10.71
CA LEU A 10 -20.24 15.89 9.76
C LEU A 10 -19.41 16.08 8.49
N GLY A 11 -19.30 17.33 8.02
CA GLY A 11 -18.43 17.71 6.91
C GLY A 11 -16.96 17.39 7.19
N ILE A 12 -16.45 17.73 8.38
CA ILE A 12 -15.07 17.43 8.78
C ILE A 12 -14.83 15.92 8.90
N LEU A 13 -15.76 15.16 9.48
CA LEU A 13 -15.67 13.70 9.63
C LEU A 13 -15.64 12.94 8.29
N MET A 14 -16.20 13.53 7.23
CA MET A 14 -16.19 12.95 5.89
C MET A 14 -14.84 13.12 5.16
N VAL A 15 -13.93 13.96 5.67
CA VAL A 15 -12.63 14.21 5.03
C VAL A 15 -11.56 13.27 5.62
N ASN A 16 -11.67 11.98 5.34
CA ASN A 16 -10.53 11.07 5.54
C ASN A 16 -9.58 11.21 4.34
N PHE A 17 -8.50 11.95 4.52
CA PHE A 17 -7.43 12.03 3.52
C PHE A 17 -6.70 10.68 3.48
N VAL A 18 -7.04 9.83 2.51
CA VAL A 18 -6.26 8.63 2.21
C VAL A 18 -5.00 9.08 1.47
N SER A 19 -3.85 9.09 2.15
CA SER A 19 -2.56 9.34 1.49
C SER A 19 -2.26 8.16 0.58
N ALA A 20 -2.24 8.41 -0.73
CA ALA A 20 -1.85 7.42 -1.73
C ALA A 20 -0.61 7.91 -2.45
N LYS A 21 0.43 7.08 -2.48
CA LYS A 21 1.67 7.35 -3.19
C LYS A 21 1.61 6.70 -4.56
N THR A 22 2.10 7.42 -5.58
CA THR A 22 2.17 6.90 -6.96
C THR A 22 3.62 6.95 -7.42
N ILE A 23 4.08 5.85 -8.00
CA ILE A 23 5.39 5.72 -8.64
C ILE A 23 5.20 5.24 -10.09
N GLU A 24 6.17 5.58 -10.93
CA GLU A 24 6.26 5.05 -12.29
C GLU A 24 7.61 4.36 -12.44
N GLU A 25 7.61 3.08 -12.79
CA GLU A 25 8.82 2.28 -12.86
C GLU A 25 8.82 1.39 -14.10
N ASP A 26 10.00 1.22 -14.70
CA ASP A 26 10.23 0.30 -15.80
C ASP A 26 10.56 -1.07 -15.20
N LEU A 27 9.65 -2.03 -15.35
CA LEU A 27 9.80 -3.37 -14.80
C LEU A 27 10.16 -4.38 -15.91
N PRO A 28 11.39 -4.91 -15.94
CA PRO A 28 11.77 -5.96 -16.88
C PRO A 28 11.07 -7.29 -16.59
N VAL A 29 10.93 -8.12 -17.62
CA VAL A 29 10.41 -9.49 -17.47
C VAL A 29 11.27 -10.29 -16.49
N ARG A 30 10.61 -11.03 -15.59
CA ARG A 30 11.18 -11.78 -14.45
C ARG A 30 11.89 -10.94 -13.40
N LYS A 31 11.70 -9.62 -13.40
CA LYS A 31 12.13 -8.76 -12.30
C LYS A 31 10.94 -8.39 -11.42
N ASN A 32 11.24 -8.09 -10.18
CA ASN A 32 10.28 -7.66 -9.18
C ASN A 32 10.55 -6.22 -8.75
N ILE A 33 9.48 -5.57 -8.31
CA ILE A 33 9.51 -4.30 -7.60
C ILE A 33 8.74 -4.47 -6.30
N GLU A 34 9.34 -4.01 -5.22
CA GLU A 34 8.74 -4.02 -3.90
C GLU A 34 8.24 -2.62 -3.56
N VAL A 35 6.97 -2.55 -3.19
CA VAL A 35 6.35 -1.36 -2.62
C VAL A 35 5.76 -1.73 -1.26
N PRO A 36 5.53 -0.77 -0.34
CA PRO A 36 4.98 -1.07 0.97
C PRO A 36 3.75 -1.99 0.92
N GLY A 37 3.89 -3.21 1.45
CA GLY A 37 2.85 -4.25 1.49
C GLY A 37 2.68 -5.12 0.24
N TYR A 38 3.44 -4.89 -0.84
CA TYR A 38 3.28 -5.64 -2.10
C TYR A 38 4.60 -5.95 -2.80
N ASN A 39 4.73 -7.17 -3.30
CA ASN A 39 5.79 -7.60 -4.20
C ASN A 39 5.19 -7.85 -5.59
N ILE A 40 5.61 -7.06 -6.58
CA ILE A 40 5.06 -7.12 -7.94
C ILE A 40 6.15 -7.65 -8.86
N THR A 41 5.90 -8.79 -9.50
CA THR A 41 6.83 -9.40 -10.47
C THR A 41 6.18 -9.44 -11.84
N LEU A 42 6.87 -8.93 -12.86
CA LEU A 42 6.43 -9.11 -14.24
C LEU A 42 6.81 -10.51 -14.71
N LEU A 43 5.84 -11.38 -14.99
CA LEU A 43 6.12 -12.75 -15.42
C LEU A 43 6.36 -12.83 -16.93
N VAL A 44 5.41 -12.30 -17.70
CA VAL A 44 5.36 -12.42 -19.16
C VAL A 44 4.63 -11.21 -19.75
N ILE A 45 4.98 -10.86 -20.98
CA ILE A 45 4.28 -9.86 -21.79
C ILE A 45 3.39 -10.61 -22.77
N GLY A 46 2.10 -10.25 -22.79
CA GLY A 46 1.12 -10.89 -23.66
C GLY A 46 1.33 -10.52 -25.13
N ASP A 47 0.71 -11.28 -26.02
CA ASP A 47 0.82 -11.10 -27.46
C ASP A 47 0.47 -9.66 -27.89
N ASP A 48 1.18 -9.17 -28.92
CA ASP A 48 1.08 -7.81 -29.47
C ASP A 48 1.31 -6.66 -28.46
N GLU A 49 1.99 -6.91 -27.33
CA GLU A 49 2.24 -5.89 -26.29
C GLU A 49 0.95 -5.23 -25.76
N LYS A 50 -0.16 -5.99 -25.76
CA LYS A 50 -1.48 -5.49 -25.34
C LYS A 50 -1.77 -5.72 -23.86
N SER A 51 -1.08 -6.65 -23.23
CA SER A 51 -1.29 -6.98 -21.82
C SER A 51 0.01 -7.45 -21.18
N ILE A 52 0.03 -7.47 -19.85
CA ILE A 52 1.08 -8.09 -19.05
C ILE A 52 0.47 -9.16 -18.15
N VAL A 53 1.29 -10.16 -17.82
CA VAL A 53 1.01 -11.10 -16.75
C VAL A 53 1.92 -10.75 -15.58
N ALA A 54 1.34 -10.28 -14.49
CA ALA A 54 2.06 -9.92 -13.27
C ALA A 54 1.70 -10.87 -12.13
N CYS A 55 2.68 -11.22 -11.31
CA CYS A 55 2.44 -11.84 -10.01
C CYS A 55 2.50 -10.78 -8.92
N ILE A 56 1.48 -10.73 -8.08
CA ILE A 56 1.38 -9.79 -6.97
C ILE A 56 1.03 -10.58 -5.72
N ASN A 57 1.94 -10.64 -4.75
CA ASN A 57 1.78 -11.42 -3.51
C ASN A 57 1.27 -12.85 -3.78
N ASN A 58 1.98 -13.59 -4.65
CA ASN A 58 1.65 -14.95 -5.10
C ASN A 58 0.36 -15.10 -5.94
N GLN A 59 -0.31 -14.01 -6.32
CA GLN A 59 -1.49 -14.06 -7.18
C GLN A 59 -1.16 -13.60 -8.60
N ILE A 60 -1.56 -14.40 -9.59
CA ILE A 60 -1.36 -14.08 -11.00
C ILE A 60 -2.50 -13.21 -11.50
N HIS A 61 -2.14 -12.11 -12.15
CA HIS A 61 -3.07 -11.17 -12.75
C HIS A 61 -2.66 -10.86 -14.19
N ILE A 62 -3.66 -10.83 -15.08
CA ILE A 62 -3.51 -10.33 -16.44
C ILE A 62 -4.03 -8.89 -16.43
N ILE A 63 -3.22 -7.95 -16.91
CA ILE A 63 -3.54 -6.52 -16.91
C ILE A 63 -3.31 -5.98 -18.31
N ASP A 64 -4.40 -5.50 -18.94
CA ASP A 64 -4.34 -4.90 -20.26
C ASP A 64 -3.67 -3.51 -20.24
N LYS A 65 -3.06 -3.14 -21.35
CA LYS A 65 -2.43 -1.83 -21.56
C LYS A 65 -3.45 -0.72 -21.34
N ASN A 66 -3.05 0.31 -20.59
CA ASN A 66 -3.90 1.44 -20.18
C ASN A 66 -5.14 1.04 -19.36
N GLN A 67 -5.26 -0.22 -18.91
CA GLN A 67 -6.27 -0.60 -17.95
C GLN A 67 -5.65 -0.67 -16.55
N ARG A 68 -6.37 -0.08 -15.60
CA ARG A 68 -5.99 -0.15 -14.20
C ARG A 68 -6.59 -1.39 -13.56
N ARG A 69 -5.74 -2.22 -12.97
CA ARG A 69 -6.16 -3.28 -12.06
C ARG A 69 -6.06 -2.79 -10.62
N GLU A 70 -7.14 -2.94 -9.86
CA GLU A 70 -7.18 -2.64 -8.43
C GLU A 70 -7.20 -3.95 -7.65
N ILE A 71 -6.27 -4.08 -6.71
CA ILE A 71 -6.10 -5.22 -5.82
C ILE A 71 -5.99 -4.61 -4.42
N GLU A 72 -7.09 -4.63 -3.68
CA GLU A 72 -7.21 -3.95 -2.38
C GLU A 72 -6.82 -2.46 -2.49
N ASN A 73 -5.72 -2.04 -1.85
CA ASN A 73 -5.22 -0.67 -1.88
C ASN A 73 -4.09 -0.44 -2.91
N LEU A 74 -3.76 -1.46 -3.71
CA LEU A 74 -2.79 -1.39 -4.79
C LEU A 74 -3.52 -1.19 -6.12
N LYS A 75 -3.01 -0.26 -6.93
CA LYS A 75 -3.43 -0.01 -8.30
C LYS A 75 -2.23 -0.17 -9.21
N VAL A 76 -2.32 -1.08 -10.17
CA VAL A 76 -1.28 -1.32 -11.17
C VAL A 76 -1.86 -1.02 -12.55
N GLU A 77 -1.16 -0.20 -13.32
CA GLU A 77 -1.59 0.25 -14.64
C GLU A 77 -0.38 0.24 -15.60
N PRO A 78 -0.37 -0.64 -16.61
CA PRO A 78 0.68 -0.66 -17.63
C PRO A 78 0.51 0.54 -18.57
N ILE A 79 1.40 1.52 -18.47
CA ILE A 79 1.37 2.72 -19.31
C ILE A 79 1.94 2.42 -20.70
N ARG A 80 3.05 1.68 -20.72
CA ARG A 80 3.74 1.23 -21.93
C ARG A 80 4.20 -0.20 -21.73
N ILE A 81 4.12 -0.98 -22.80
CA ILE A 81 4.54 -2.37 -22.84
C ILE A 81 5.46 -2.44 -24.05
N TYR A 82 6.63 -3.03 -23.85
CA TYR A 82 7.66 -3.30 -24.85
C TYR A 82 7.92 -4.80 -24.88
N GLU A 83 8.73 -5.28 -25.82
CA GLU A 83 9.03 -6.71 -25.95
C GLU A 83 9.61 -7.36 -24.67
N ASN A 84 10.40 -6.64 -23.87
CA ASN A 84 11.16 -7.19 -22.73
C ASN A 84 10.93 -6.48 -21.38
N TYR A 85 10.15 -5.40 -21.33
CA TYR A 85 9.78 -4.70 -20.10
C TYR A 85 8.45 -3.96 -20.24
N ALA A 86 7.87 -3.58 -19.11
CA ALA A 86 6.68 -2.73 -19.08
C ALA A 86 6.90 -1.54 -18.15
N LYS A 87 6.49 -0.35 -18.58
CA LYS A 87 6.42 0.82 -17.72
C LYS A 87 5.10 0.78 -16.94
N LEU A 88 5.19 0.58 -15.64
CA LEU A 88 4.04 0.46 -14.75
C LEU A 88 3.84 1.75 -13.97
N LYS A 89 2.59 2.19 -13.87
CA LYS A 89 2.14 3.15 -12.88
C LYS A 89 1.58 2.38 -11.70
N ILE A 90 2.20 2.53 -10.54
CA ILE A 90 1.83 1.83 -9.32
C ILE A 90 1.38 2.85 -8.30
N THR A 91 0.14 2.75 -7.84
CA THR A 91 -0.40 3.58 -6.76
C THR A 91 -0.74 2.70 -5.56
N TYR A 92 -0.26 3.05 -4.38
CA TYR A 92 -0.52 2.33 -3.14
C TYR A 92 -0.87 3.31 -2.01
N ALA A 93 -1.82 2.93 -1.16
CA ALA A 93 -2.23 3.69 0.01
C ALA A 93 -1.70 3.03 1.29
N CYS A 94 -0.39 3.11 1.52
CA CYS A 94 0.24 2.78 2.80
C CYS A 94 1.71 3.24 2.80
N GLU A 95 2.09 4.11 3.73
CA GLU A 95 3.50 4.55 3.88
C GLU A 95 4.29 3.64 4.83
N ASP A 96 3.63 3.06 5.84
CA ASP A 96 4.28 2.24 6.88
C ASP A 96 3.98 0.73 6.77
N CYS A 97 3.48 0.27 5.63
CA CYS A 97 3.22 -1.17 5.44
C CYS A 97 4.53 -1.90 5.22
N VAL A 98 4.91 -2.75 6.17
CA VAL A 98 6.06 -3.64 6.04
C VAL A 98 5.64 -4.89 5.26
N CYS A 99 6.41 -5.23 4.23
CA CYS A 99 6.31 -6.49 3.50
C CYS A 99 6.55 -7.64 4.50
N ASN A 100 5.51 -8.44 4.79
CA ASN A 100 5.61 -9.63 5.67
C ASN A 100 5.70 -10.92 4.83
N GLU A 101 5.62 -12.10 5.44
CA GLU A 101 5.69 -13.40 4.73
C GLU A 101 4.69 -13.54 3.57
N SER A 102 3.58 -12.77 3.58
CA SER A 102 2.57 -12.75 2.52
C SER A 102 3.02 -12.00 1.26
N CYS A 103 4.08 -11.20 1.36
CA CYS A 103 4.64 -10.36 0.31
C CYS A 103 5.77 -11.11 -0.44
N SER A 104 5.45 -12.35 -0.82
CA SER A 104 6.33 -13.26 -1.58
C SER A 104 5.69 -13.58 -2.93
N ASN A 105 6.52 -13.88 -3.92
CA ASN A 105 6.09 -14.37 -5.24
C ASN A 105 6.68 -15.75 -5.58
N ASN A 106 7.10 -16.51 -4.55
CA ASN A 106 7.73 -17.82 -4.71
C ASN A 106 6.85 -18.81 -5.48
N ILE A 107 5.52 -18.77 -5.26
CA ILE A 107 4.56 -19.64 -5.93
C ILE A 107 4.53 -19.35 -7.44
N CYS A 108 4.52 -18.07 -7.81
CA CYS A 108 4.49 -17.66 -9.21
C CYS A 108 5.79 -17.93 -9.95
N LEU A 109 6.92 -17.86 -9.24
CA LEU A 109 8.24 -18.13 -9.79
C LEU A 109 8.58 -19.63 -9.85
N GLY A 110 7.70 -20.49 -9.32
CA GLY A 110 7.95 -21.93 -9.26
C GLY A 110 9.00 -22.35 -8.24
N ILE A 111 9.42 -21.43 -7.35
CA ILE A 111 10.35 -21.70 -6.23
C ILE A 111 9.54 -22.39 -5.13
N THR A 112 9.16 -23.64 -5.37
CA THR A 112 8.54 -24.50 -4.37
C THR A 112 9.62 -25.39 -3.77
N ASN A 113 10.26 -24.90 -2.70
CA ASN A 113 11.06 -25.64 -1.71
C ASN A 113 11.60 -27.02 -2.14
N ASN A 114 12.45 -27.10 -3.18
CA ASN A 114 13.17 -28.33 -3.49
C ASN A 114 14.60 -28.15 -3.98
N GLU A 115 15.16 -26.95 -3.90
CA GLU A 115 16.59 -26.74 -4.14
C GLU A 115 17.17 -25.96 -2.95
N GLN A 116 17.68 -26.72 -1.99
CA GLN A 116 18.86 -26.29 -1.23
C GLN A 116 19.97 -26.08 -2.26
N GLU A 117 20.13 -24.87 -2.77
CA GLU A 117 21.35 -24.50 -3.45
C GLU A 117 21.93 -23.27 -2.78
N ASN A 118 23.15 -23.49 -2.26
CA ASN A 118 23.96 -22.51 -1.56
C ASN A 118 24.26 -21.35 -2.50
N GLU A 119 23.67 -20.18 -2.25
CA GLU A 119 24.24 -18.93 -2.71
C GLU A 119 24.71 -18.11 -1.51
N THR A 120 26.02 -17.93 -1.49
CA THR A 120 26.86 -17.19 -0.57
C THR A 120 26.28 -15.81 -0.26
N ILE A 121 25.92 -15.59 1.00
CA ILE A 121 25.61 -14.27 1.54
C ILE A 121 26.95 -13.57 1.78
N GLU A 122 27.27 -12.57 0.96
CA GLU A 122 28.28 -11.58 1.30
C GLU A 122 27.74 -10.73 2.46
N GLU A 123 28.54 -10.67 3.52
CA GLU A 123 28.34 -9.85 4.71
C GLU A 123 28.35 -8.37 4.35
N ASP A 124 27.34 -7.62 4.80
CA ASP A 124 27.58 -6.25 5.25
C ASP A 124 26.71 -5.95 6.47
N GLN A 125 27.33 -6.07 7.64
CA GLN A 125 26.80 -5.60 8.91
C GLN A 125 27.15 -4.12 9.06
N GLN A 126 26.16 -3.24 8.97
CA GLN A 126 26.25 -1.91 9.56
C GLN A 126 25.09 -1.66 10.53
N ASP A 127 25.43 -1.94 11.79
CA ASP A 127 25.10 -1.21 13.02
C ASP A 127 24.21 0.04 12.84
N ILE A 128 22.94 -0.06 13.21
CA ILE A 128 22.11 1.11 13.52
C ILE A 128 21.57 0.95 14.94
N LYS A 129 22.24 1.65 15.84
CA LYS A 129 21.78 2.04 17.17
C LYS A 129 20.31 2.45 17.16
N GLU A 130 19.52 1.65 17.85
CA GLU A 130 18.16 1.92 18.26
C GLU A 130 18.14 3.18 19.14
N THR A 131 17.65 4.30 18.59
CA THR A 131 17.22 5.46 19.39
C THR A 131 15.72 5.36 19.55
N ILE A 132 15.29 4.78 20.66
CA ILE A 132 13.90 4.77 21.13
C ILE A 132 13.52 6.22 21.44
N ASN A 133 12.96 6.91 20.45
CA ASN A 133 12.13 8.07 20.71
C ASN A 133 10.68 7.57 20.77
N SER A 134 10.18 7.56 22.00
CA SER A 134 8.78 7.41 22.38
C SER A 134 7.90 8.43 21.64
N GLY A 135 7.54 8.11 20.40
CA GLY A 135 6.40 8.71 19.74
C GLY A 135 5.15 8.08 20.34
N ALA A 136 4.46 8.81 21.21
CA ALA A 136 3.08 8.46 21.55
C ALA A 136 2.35 8.23 20.22
N SER A 137 1.96 6.98 19.95
CA SER A 137 1.43 6.57 18.66
C SER A 137 0.33 7.57 18.27
N THR A 138 0.43 8.11 17.05
CA THR A 138 -0.49 9.15 16.55
C THR A 138 -1.96 8.68 16.65
N THR A 139 -2.18 7.37 16.64
CA THR A 139 -3.47 6.71 16.90
C THR A 139 -3.97 6.95 18.34
N THR A 140 -3.14 6.82 19.38
CA THR A 140 -3.55 7.10 20.77
C THR A 140 -3.92 8.55 21.03
N ILE A 141 -3.20 9.52 20.46
CA ILE A 141 -3.52 10.95 20.62
C ILE A 141 -4.85 11.28 19.92
N SER A 142 -5.09 10.72 18.73
CA SER A 142 -6.34 10.91 17.96
C SER A 142 -7.56 10.40 18.73
N ILE A 143 -7.45 9.23 19.37
CA ILE A 143 -8.53 8.64 20.17
C ILE A 143 -8.88 9.51 21.38
N ILE A 144 -7.87 10.02 22.11
CA ILE A 144 -8.09 10.90 23.27
C ILE A 144 -8.79 12.19 22.85
N LEU A 145 -8.37 12.79 21.72
CA LEU A 145 -8.99 14.01 21.18
C LEU A 145 -10.46 13.79 20.79
N PHE A 146 -10.78 12.63 20.19
CA PHE A 146 -12.16 12.26 19.87
C PHE A 146 -13.06 12.20 21.12
N PHE A 147 -12.60 11.54 22.20
CA PHE A 147 -13.36 11.47 23.45
C PHE A 147 -13.55 12.83 24.11
N VAL A 148 -12.54 13.71 24.08
CA VAL A 148 -12.65 15.08 24.61
C VAL A 148 -13.73 15.86 23.87
N VAL A 149 -13.76 15.80 22.53
CA VAL A 149 -14.78 16.47 21.71
C VAL A 149 -16.18 15.89 22.00
N LEU A 150 -16.29 14.57 22.14
CA LEU A 150 -17.55 13.90 22.43
C LEU A 150 -18.12 14.28 23.81
N VAL A 151 -17.27 14.35 24.83
CA VAL A 151 -17.66 14.79 26.19
C VAL A 151 -18.10 16.25 26.17
N LEU A 152 -17.39 17.15 25.47
CA LEU A 152 -17.80 18.54 25.32
C LEU A 152 -19.16 18.68 24.62
N LEU A 153 -19.43 17.88 23.58
CA LEU A 153 -20.73 17.83 22.91
C LEU A 153 -21.85 17.38 23.88
N ILE A 154 -21.61 16.34 24.68
CA ILE A 154 -22.59 15.87 25.68
C ILE A 154 -22.86 16.99 26.71
N ILE A 155 -21.83 17.64 27.23
CA ILE A 155 -21.97 18.76 28.19
C ILE A 155 -22.82 19.89 27.58
N LEU A 156 -22.55 20.27 26.32
CA LEU A 156 -23.34 21.30 25.63
C LEU A 156 -24.79 20.89 25.42
N LEU A 157 -25.07 19.61 25.17
CA LEU A 157 -26.43 19.08 25.03
C LEU A 157 -27.18 19.04 26.37
N VAL A 158 -26.51 18.65 27.47
CA VAL A 158 -27.10 18.58 28.82
C VAL A 158 -27.35 19.97 29.39
N LYS A 159 -26.40 20.91 29.23
CA LYS A 159 -26.52 22.28 29.75
C LYS A 159 -27.65 23.09 29.10
N LYS A 160 -28.11 22.68 27.92
CA LYS A 160 -29.20 23.30 27.17
C LYS A 160 -30.60 22.85 27.60
N LYS A 161 -30.70 21.84 28.47
CA LYS A 161 -31.97 21.27 28.96
C LYS A 161 -32.39 21.80 30.33
N ARG A 162 -31.55 22.65 30.95
CA ARG A 162 -31.93 23.59 32.01
C ARG A 162 -32.01 24.98 31.41
#